data_AF-A0A7Y7NC46-F1
#
_entry.id   AF-A0A7Y7NC46-F1
#
_cell.length_a   1.000
_cell.length_b   1.000
_cell.length_c   1.000
_cell.angle_alpha   90.00
_cell.angle_beta   90.00
_cell.angle_gamma   90.00
#
_symmetry.space_group_name_H-M   'P 1'
#
loop_
_entity.id
_entity.type
_entity.pdbx_description
1 polymer ?
#
loop_
_entity_poly.entity_id
_entity_poly.type
_entity_poly.pdbx_seq_one_letter_code
_entity_poly.pdbx_strand_id
1 'polypeptide(L)'
;MKYRFTTYVALLLLIVAMQAYSASEALARAVPFSFDSVWFYRDGTRVVPEISKQWLTVVFDPHYSSTIDDVTSATLANDGFIRKKARAIIKSLPQLSEFFHDPNLAEDACFFRMRPGVKPGDITNLISRLKQDATIRYVHPALVINNKTFAYFNQFELEWKTGTDSARRATLLGAAHVVADENDEKGKRYLVDVASIPFFKAINLLAEDVRVLKVTPHLVEIKPSISVKLSLFMNGGNIGDSVPFSLTISFTDRVNIDPSSISTLNLRPPELQKELFDCVFDPYDYARAVTKSPVVITGRITLYAPGEYTIPPVKIGYSCPSCSDKGVRSIESEPALFLVSSIIPDARSEYRLIVPTVPVAPVVHQDTLDQQPRLYLWLAIICGVGLSACAVWTLLLFRTTGADPDRLEERKKEAQLVELLRAQLHATPSTPHWKFLGEVGALLREYLLLHYGIDVKYQGGGGHRFMETLAERIPAESGNQLRDIFAAIDTCVTLEAEHFQDIEQLTSAIQNIVEPNSHNDAGRG
;
A
#
# COMPACT_ATOMS: atom_id res chain seq x y z
N MET A 1 -45.07 -25.17 32.18
CA MET A 1 -44.91 -25.30 30.70
C MET A 1 -44.07 -24.22 30.03
N LYS A 2 -44.03 -22.95 30.51
CA LYS A 2 -43.26 -21.87 29.88
C LYS A 2 -41.72 -22.05 29.87
N TYR A 3 -41.15 -22.76 30.84
CA TYR A 3 -39.69 -22.92 30.96
C TYR A 3 -39.05 -23.91 29.98
N ARG A 4 -39.81 -24.88 29.44
CA ARG A 4 -39.25 -25.85 28.48
C ARG A 4 -39.18 -25.27 27.06
N PHE A 5 -40.11 -24.37 26.70
CA PHE A 5 -40.17 -23.81 25.36
C PHE A 5 -38.98 -22.89 25.05
N THR A 6 -38.54 -22.09 26.04
CA THR A 6 -37.37 -21.20 25.89
C THR A 6 -36.05 -21.96 25.77
N THR A 7 -35.89 -23.11 26.45
CA THR A 7 -34.67 -23.93 26.34
C THR A 7 -34.56 -24.60 24.97
N TYR A 8 -35.67 -25.10 24.42
CA TYR A 8 -35.67 -25.70 23.08
C TYR A 8 -35.41 -24.66 21.98
N VAL A 9 -35.97 -23.45 22.10
CA VAL A 9 -35.71 -22.36 21.13
C VAL A 9 -34.26 -21.90 21.19
N ALA A 10 -33.66 -21.80 22.39
CA ALA A 10 -32.24 -21.46 22.53
C ALA A 10 -31.32 -22.54 21.95
N LEU A 11 -31.64 -23.82 22.16
CA LEU A 11 -30.88 -24.93 21.60
C LEU A 11 -30.99 -24.98 20.07
N LEU A 12 -32.18 -24.70 19.52
CA LEU A 12 -32.43 -24.68 18.08
C LEU A 12 -31.74 -23.48 17.41
N LEU A 13 -31.72 -22.31 18.06
CA LEU A 13 -30.91 -21.16 17.64
C LEU A 13 -29.42 -21.45 17.70
N LEU A 14 -28.94 -22.20 18.69
CA LEU A 14 -27.53 -22.58 18.81
C LEU A 14 -27.13 -23.61 17.74
N ILE A 15 -28.00 -24.55 17.41
CA ILE A 15 -27.80 -25.50 16.30
C ILE A 15 -27.83 -24.78 14.95
N VAL A 16 -28.76 -23.84 14.74
CA VAL A 16 -28.83 -23.03 13.52
C VAL A 16 -27.63 -22.10 13.41
N ALA A 17 -27.16 -21.52 14.52
CA ALA A 17 -25.94 -20.71 14.55
C ALA A 17 -24.69 -21.56 14.29
N MET A 18 -24.60 -22.78 14.84
CA MET A 18 -23.51 -23.71 14.56
C MET A 18 -23.53 -24.22 13.12
N GLN A 19 -24.71 -24.47 12.53
CA GLN A 19 -24.84 -24.83 11.12
C GLN A 19 -24.55 -23.66 10.18
N ALA A 20 -24.89 -22.43 10.58
CA ALA A 20 -24.53 -21.22 9.84
C ALA A 20 -23.02 -20.93 9.95
N TYR A 21 -22.39 -21.23 11.09
CA TYR A 21 -20.95 -21.08 11.29
C TYR A 21 -20.15 -22.12 10.48
N SER A 22 -20.58 -23.39 10.49
CA SER A 22 -19.94 -24.44 9.67
C SER A 22 -20.19 -24.27 8.17
N ALA A 23 -21.34 -23.72 7.76
CA ALA A 23 -21.59 -23.36 6.35
C ALA A 23 -20.81 -22.11 5.91
N SER A 24 -20.49 -21.21 6.83
CA SER A 24 -19.66 -20.01 6.60
C SER A 24 -18.18 -20.36 6.40
N GLU A 25 -17.63 -21.29 7.20
CA GLU A 25 -16.26 -21.79 7.03
C GLU A 25 -16.08 -22.58 5.73
N ALA A 26 -17.11 -23.30 5.28
CA ALA A 26 -17.06 -24.14 4.08
C ALA A 26 -17.03 -23.38 2.73
N LEU A 27 -17.09 -22.03 2.72
CA LEU A 27 -17.17 -21.26 1.47
C LEU A 27 -16.55 -19.85 1.56
N ALA A 28 -15.60 -19.64 2.49
CA ALA A 28 -14.86 -18.39 2.61
C ALA A 28 -13.88 -18.22 1.43
N ARG A 29 -14.39 -17.68 0.31
CA ARG A 29 -13.59 -17.45 -0.91
C ARG A 29 -12.62 -16.29 -0.71
N ALA A 30 -11.38 -16.47 -1.18
CA ALA A 30 -10.35 -15.44 -1.10
C ALA A 30 -10.75 -14.12 -1.77
N VAL A 31 -10.52 -13.00 -1.06
CA VAL A 31 -10.80 -11.63 -1.52
C VAL A 31 -10.15 -11.39 -2.90
N PRO A 32 -10.79 -10.61 -3.81
CA PRO A 32 -10.20 -10.24 -5.09
C PRO A 32 -8.77 -9.69 -4.93
N PHE A 33 -7.89 -10.20 -5.79
CA PHE A 33 -6.49 -9.80 -5.83
C PHE A 33 -6.37 -8.45 -6.53
N SER A 34 -5.60 -7.52 -5.96
CA SER A 34 -5.32 -6.21 -6.55
C SER A 34 -3.83 -6.05 -6.81
N PHE A 35 -3.47 -5.76 -8.05
CA PHE A 35 -2.07 -5.54 -8.46
C PHE A 35 -1.45 -4.32 -7.78
N ASP A 36 -2.24 -3.27 -7.52
CA ASP A 36 -1.74 -2.02 -6.92
C ASP A 36 -1.31 -2.21 -5.45
N SER A 37 -1.78 -3.28 -4.81
CA SER A 37 -1.44 -3.61 -3.42
C SER A 37 -0.14 -4.41 -3.29
N VAL A 38 0.48 -4.83 -4.40
CA VAL A 38 1.64 -5.72 -4.38
C VAL A 38 2.92 -4.91 -4.16
N TRP A 39 3.29 -4.76 -2.90
CA TRP A 39 4.60 -4.26 -2.48
C TRP A 39 4.90 -4.80 -1.08
N PHE A 40 6.15 -4.76 -0.65
CA PHE A 40 6.56 -5.13 0.71
C PHE A 40 7.94 -4.51 1.02
N TYR A 41 8.39 -4.59 2.27
CA TYR A 41 9.73 -4.15 2.65
C TYR A 41 10.72 -5.32 2.67
N ARG A 42 11.91 -5.10 2.10
CA ARG A 42 13.05 -6.00 2.22
C ARG A 42 14.25 -5.18 2.67
N ASP A 43 14.80 -5.54 3.83
CA ASP A 43 15.98 -4.90 4.42
C ASP A 43 15.84 -3.37 4.52
N GLY A 44 14.66 -2.90 4.89
CA GLY A 44 14.33 -1.48 5.05
C GLY A 44 14.00 -0.72 3.75
N THR A 45 14.10 -1.37 2.59
CA THR A 45 13.74 -0.80 1.30
C THR A 45 12.39 -1.30 0.82
N ARG A 46 11.57 -0.40 0.25
CA ARG A 46 10.30 -0.78 -0.35
C ARG A 46 10.57 -1.44 -1.70
N VAL A 47 10.13 -2.68 -1.86
CA VAL A 47 10.23 -3.46 -3.09
C VAL A 47 8.84 -3.54 -3.74
N VAL A 48 8.75 -3.10 -4.99
CA VAL A 48 7.57 -3.27 -5.84
C VAL A 48 7.93 -4.32 -6.90
N PRO A 49 7.51 -5.59 -6.73
CA PRO A 49 7.85 -6.65 -7.68
C PRO A 49 7.07 -6.49 -8.99
N GLU A 50 7.65 -6.98 -10.08
CA GLU A 50 6.92 -7.10 -11.34
C GLU A 50 6.01 -8.35 -11.30
N ILE A 51 4.83 -8.28 -11.92
CA ILE A 51 3.91 -9.41 -11.99
C ILE A 51 4.33 -10.33 -13.14
N SER A 52 4.53 -11.62 -12.85
CA SER A 52 4.89 -12.60 -13.88
C SER A 52 3.78 -12.76 -14.91
N LYS A 53 4.13 -12.59 -16.18
CA LYS A 53 3.26 -12.91 -17.33
C LYS A 53 3.37 -14.38 -17.75
N GLN A 54 4.18 -15.18 -17.05
CA GLN A 54 4.49 -16.56 -17.42
C GLN A 54 3.93 -17.59 -16.45
N TRP A 55 3.82 -17.26 -15.16
CA TRP A 55 3.47 -18.23 -14.13
C TRP A 55 2.32 -17.76 -13.24
N LEU A 56 1.39 -18.67 -12.98
CA LEU A 56 0.25 -18.51 -12.10
C LEU A 56 0.29 -19.58 -11.02
N THR A 57 0.15 -19.19 -9.76
CA THR A 57 0.07 -20.13 -8.63
C THR A 57 -1.39 -20.33 -8.25
N VAL A 58 -1.81 -21.59 -8.14
CA VAL A 58 -3.15 -22.02 -7.75
C VAL A 58 -3.02 -22.89 -6.51
N VAL A 59 -3.72 -22.53 -5.44
CA VAL A 59 -3.73 -23.29 -4.19
C VAL A 59 -5.09 -23.97 -4.04
N PHE A 60 -5.07 -25.29 -3.89
CA PHE A 60 -6.27 -26.11 -3.72
C PHE A 60 -6.69 -26.16 -2.26
N ASP A 61 -7.97 -26.46 -2.04
CA ASP A 61 -8.50 -26.65 -0.70
C ASP A 61 -8.30 -28.11 -0.25
N PRO A 62 -7.59 -28.36 0.87
CA PRO A 62 -7.33 -29.70 1.38
C PRO A 62 -8.61 -30.45 1.79
N HIS A 63 -9.73 -29.77 2.07
CA HIS A 63 -10.99 -30.44 2.42
C HIS A 63 -11.56 -31.31 1.28
N TYR A 64 -11.19 -31.05 0.03
CA TYR A 64 -11.62 -31.87 -1.11
C TYR A 64 -10.75 -33.12 -1.31
N SER A 65 -9.66 -33.27 -0.56
CA SER A 65 -8.78 -34.46 -0.59
C SER A 65 -9.03 -35.43 0.58
N SER A 66 -9.71 -34.99 1.64
CA SER A 66 -9.77 -35.66 2.95
C SER A 66 -10.83 -36.76 3.11
N THR A 67 -11.26 -37.46 2.05
CA THR A 67 -12.17 -38.61 2.20
C THR A 67 -11.48 -39.92 2.63
N ILE A 68 -10.24 -39.89 3.13
CA ILE A 68 -9.48 -41.09 3.53
C ILE A 68 -8.74 -40.82 4.85
N ASP A 69 -9.10 -41.56 5.91
CA ASP A 69 -8.68 -41.39 7.33
C ASP A 69 -7.22 -41.79 7.66
N ASP A 70 -6.36 -42.03 6.66
CA ASP A 70 -4.97 -42.47 6.90
C ASP A 70 -3.96 -41.41 6.43
N VAL A 71 -3.17 -40.86 7.34
CA VAL A 71 -2.25 -39.71 7.11
C VAL A 71 -1.21 -39.97 6.01
N THR A 72 -0.72 -41.20 5.88
CA THR A 72 0.23 -41.62 4.84
C THR A 72 -0.45 -41.95 3.49
N SER A 73 -1.73 -42.27 3.50
CA SER A 73 -2.54 -42.50 2.30
C SER A 73 -3.17 -41.21 1.77
N ALA A 74 -3.39 -40.23 2.64
CA ALA A 74 -3.98 -38.93 2.33
C ALA A 74 -3.07 -38.05 1.47
N THR A 75 -1.75 -38.04 1.71
CA THR A 75 -0.78 -37.27 0.89
C THR A 75 -0.68 -37.81 -0.53
N LEU A 76 -0.61 -39.14 -0.71
CA LEU A 76 -0.61 -39.80 -2.02
C LEU A 76 -1.95 -39.62 -2.76
N ALA A 77 -3.08 -39.62 -2.03
CA ALA A 77 -4.40 -39.36 -2.60
C ALA A 77 -4.60 -37.89 -3.00
N ASN A 78 -4.07 -36.95 -2.21
CA ASN A 78 -4.10 -35.51 -2.48
C ASN A 78 -3.28 -35.15 -3.73
N ASP A 79 -2.06 -35.69 -3.85
CA ASP A 79 -1.22 -35.58 -5.04
C ASP A 79 -1.95 -36.03 -6.32
N GLY A 80 -2.64 -37.17 -6.24
CA GLY A 80 -3.43 -37.71 -7.34
C GLY A 80 -4.60 -36.80 -7.73
N PHE A 81 -5.30 -36.25 -6.75
CA PHE A 81 -6.40 -35.31 -6.93
C PHE A 81 -5.94 -34.00 -7.57
N ILE A 82 -4.92 -33.34 -7.00
CA ILE A 82 -4.36 -32.07 -7.49
C ILE A 82 -3.91 -32.24 -8.94
N ARG A 83 -3.18 -33.31 -9.26
CA ARG A 83 -2.73 -33.59 -10.64
C ARG A 83 -3.91 -33.83 -11.58
N LYS A 84 -4.95 -34.55 -11.16
CA LYS A 84 -6.15 -34.80 -12.00
C LYS A 84 -6.91 -33.51 -12.28
N LYS A 85 -7.07 -32.65 -11.27
CA LYS A 85 -7.72 -31.34 -11.41
C LYS A 85 -6.89 -30.37 -12.25
N ALA A 86 -5.59 -30.29 -12.03
CA ALA A 86 -4.70 -29.46 -12.85
C ALA A 86 -4.76 -29.84 -14.34
N ARG A 87 -4.85 -31.14 -14.65
CA ARG A 87 -5.09 -31.61 -16.03
C ARG A 87 -6.42 -31.12 -16.60
N ALA A 88 -7.50 -31.19 -15.82
CA ALA A 88 -8.80 -30.71 -16.26
C ALA A 88 -8.79 -29.20 -16.54
N ILE A 89 -8.10 -28.43 -15.70
CA ILE A 89 -7.93 -26.98 -15.82
C ILE A 89 -7.21 -26.60 -17.13
N ILE A 90 -6.12 -27.27 -17.49
CA ILE A 90 -5.42 -26.98 -18.76
C ILE A 90 -6.28 -27.36 -19.97
N LYS A 91 -7.05 -28.44 -19.88
CA LYS A 91 -7.96 -28.84 -20.97
C LYS A 91 -9.11 -27.85 -21.15
N SER A 92 -9.57 -27.20 -20.08
CA SER A 92 -10.67 -26.22 -20.13
C SER A 92 -10.20 -24.80 -20.47
N LEU A 93 -8.97 -24.43 -20.13
CA LEU A 93 -8.44 -23.07 -20.30
C LEU A 93 -7.30 -23.02 -21.33
N PRO A 94 -7.55 -22.53 -22.56
CA PRO A 94 -6.55 -22.52 -23.63
C PRO A 94 -5.41 -21.52 -23.39
N GLN A 95 -5.55 -20.58 -22.45
CA GLN A 95 -4.48 -19.64 -22.08
C GLN A 95 -3.34 -20.31 -21.30
N LEU A 96 -3.58 -21.48 -20.72
CA LEU A 96 -2.59 -22.26 -19.98
C LEU A 96 -1.93 -23.28 -20.92
N SER A 97 -0.62 -23.45 -20.77
CA SER A 97 0.14 -24.44 -21.54
C SER A 97 0.51 -25.65 -20.69
N GLU A 98 0.94 -25.42 -19.45
CA GLU A 98 1.52 -26.46 -18.61
C GLU A 98 1.17 -26.27 -17.14
N PHE A 99 1.35 -27.34 -16.35
CA PHE A 99 1.39 -27.24 -14.90
C PHE A 99 2.61 -27.93 -14.33
N PHE A 100 3.05 -27.44 -13.18
CA PHE A 100 4.11 -27.99 -12.36
C PHE A 100 3.59 -28.11 -10.93
N HIS A 101 3.73 -29.30 -10.34
CA HIS A 101 3.36 -29.57 -8.97
C HIS A 101 4.52 -30.28 -8.29
N ASP A 102 4.97 -29.72 -7.17
CA ASP A 102 6.02 -30.28 -6.35
C ASP A 102 5.61 -30.22 -4.87
N PRO A 103 5.26 -31.37 -4.26
CA PRO A 103 4.81 -31.41 -2.87
C PRO A 103 5.84 -30.84 -1.89
N ASN A 104 7.12 -30.94 -2.22
CA ASN A 104 8.21 -30.40 -1.39
C ASN A 104 8.25 -28.87 -1.37
N LEU A 105 7.74 -28.20 -2.41
CA LEU A 105 7.70 -26.74 -2.49
C LEU A 105 6.41 -26.19 -1.87
N ALA A 106 5.29 -26.88 -2.12
CA ALA A 106 4.01 -26.61 -1.49
C ALA A 106 3.06 -27.80 -1.70
N GLU A 107 2.57 -28.37 -0.61
CA GLU A 107 1.75 -29.59 -0.61
C GLU A 107 0.44 -29.40 -1.38
N ASP A 108 -0.26 -28.28 -1.16
CA ASP A 108 -1.59 -28.03 -1.75
C ASP A 108 -1.55 -27.10 -2.98
N ALA A 109 -0.37 -26.77 -3.52
CA ALA A 109 -0.24 -25.80 -4.60
C ALA A 109 0.21 -26.41 -5.93
N CYS A 110 -0.21 -25.78 -7.01
CA CYS A 110 0.20 -26.09 -8.37
C CYS A 110 0.50 -24.80 -9.14
N PHE A 111 1.56 -24.84 -9.94
CA PHE A 111 2.05 -23.71 -10.72
C PHE A 111 1.70 -23.94 -12.19
N PHE A 112 0.91 -23.05 -12.78
CA PHE A 112 0.50 -23.10 -14.16
C PHE A 112 1.31 -22.14 -15.00
N ARG A 113 1.81 -22.62 -16.15
CA ARG A 113 2.49 -21.80 -17.14
C ARG A 113 1.45 -21.20 -18.09
N MET A 114 1.49 -19.89 -18.23
CA MET A 114 0.69 -19.12 -19.18
C MET A 114 1.39 -19.09 -20.55
N ARG A 115 0.60 -19.05 -21.63
CA ARG A 115 1.13 -18.89 -22.98
C ARG A 115 1.78 -17.50 -23.17
N PRO A 116 2.78 -17.37 -24.06
CA PRO A 116 3.37 -16.07 -24.36
C PRO A 116 2.32 -15.10 -24.94
N GLY A 117 2.42 -13.82 -24.58
CA GLY A 117 1.56 -12.75 -25.10
C GLY A 117 0.29 -12.44 -24.30
N VAL A 118 0.09 -13.04 -23.11
CA VAL A 118 -1.06 -12.75 -22.25
C VAL A 118 -0.97 -11.32 -21.68
N LYS A 119 -2.03 -10.52 -21.83
CA LYS A 119 -2.09 -9.16 -21.30
C LYS A 119 -2.49 -9.16 -19.82
N PRO A 120 -2.14 -8.12 -19.02
CA PRO A 120 -2.49 -8.06 -17.59
C PRO A 120 -4.00 -8.18 -17.30
N GLY A 121 -4.85 -7.60 -18.15
CA GLY A 121 -6.31 -7.74 -18.05
C GLY A 121 -6.77 -9.19 -18.20
N ASP A 122 -6.12 -9.96 -19.08
CA ASP A 122 -6.42 -11.38 -19.29
C ASP A 122 -6.00 -12.23 -18.09
N ILE A 123 -4.92 -11.86 -17.39
CA ILE A 123 -4.50 -12.52 -16.14
C ILE A 123 -5.58 -12.36 -15.07
N THR A 124 -6.15 -11.16 -14.94
CA THR A 124 -7.25 -10.89 -13.97
C THR A 124 -8.47 -11.74 -14.28
N ASN A 125 -8.83 -11.83 -15.57
CA ASN A 125 -9.96 -12.65 -16.03
C ASN A 125 -9.70 -14.14 -15.84
N LEU A 126 -8.45 -14.58 -16.01
CA LEU A 126 -8.05 -15.96 -15.77
C LEU A 126 -8.14 -16.31 -14.28
N ILE A 127 -7.64 -15.43 -13.40
CA ILE A 127 -7.75 -15.56 -11.95
C ILE A 127 -9.21 -15.63 -11.52
N SER A 128 -10.07 -14.74 -12.04
CA SER A 128 -11.48 -14.72 -11.66
C SER A 128 -12.22 -15.98 -12.10
N ARG A 129 -11.92 -16.53 -13.29
CA ARG A 129 -12.47 -17.81 -13.76
C ARG A 129 -12.01 -18.98 -12.91
N LEU A 130 -10.72 -19.06 -12.59
CA LEU A 130 -10.19 -20.13 -11.75
C LEU A 130 -10.77 -20.09 -10.33
N LYS A 131 -10.96 -18.89 -9.76
CA LYS A 131 -11.62 -18.70 -8.46
C LYS A 131 -13.09 -19.15 -8.43
N GLN A 132 -13.74 -19.42 -9.58
CA GLN A 132 -15.10 -19.95 -9.60
C GLN A 132 -15.15 -21.46 -9.27
N ASP A 133 -14.04 -22.19 -9.43
CA ASP A 133 -13.96 -23.60 -9.05
C ASP A 133 -13.93 -23.72 -7.52
N ALA A 134 -14.86 -24.49 -6.96
CA ALA A 134 -14.99 -24.69 -5.52
C ALA A 134 -13.77 -25.41 -4.91
N THR A 135 -13.00 -26.14 -5.71
CA THR A 135 -11.82 -26.87 -5.23
C THR A 135 -10.58 -25.99 -5.07
N ILE A 136 -10.66 -24.73 -5.50
CA ILE A 136 -9.55 -23.77 -5.47
C ILE A 136 -9.77 -22.78 -4.33
N ARG A 137 -8.83 -22.73 -3.38
CA ARG A 137 -8.89 -21.82 -2.23
C ARG A 137 -8.54 -20.39 -2.65
N TYR A 138 -7.42 -20.22 -3.35
CA TYR A 138 -6.99 -18.94 -3.91
C TYR A 138 -6.04 -19.09 -5.09
N VAL A 139 -5.94 -18.02 -5.88
CA VAL A 139 -5.11 -17.94 -7.09
C VAL A 139 -4.43 -16.60 -7.14
N HIS A 140 -3.15 -16.60 -7.50
CA HIS A 140 -2.38 -15.38 -7.70
C HIS A 140 -1.30 -15.57 -8.76
N PRO A 141 -0.83 -14.49 -9.41
CA PRO A 141 0.33 -14.56 -10.27
C PRO A 141 1.61 -14.72 -9.45
N ALA A 142 2.63 -15.30 -10.07
CA ALA A 142 3.99 -15.27 -9.53
C ALA A 142 4.56 -13.84 -9.65
N LEU A 143 5.60 -13.57 -8.87
CA LEU A 143 6.28 -12.28 -8.78
C LEU A 143 7.67 -12.39 -9.38
N VAL A 144 8.11 -11.37 -10.11
CA VAL A 144 9.45 -11.28 -10.67
C VAL A 144 10.24 -10.25 -9.87
N ILE A 145 11.32 -10.71 -9.24
CA ILE A 145 12.23 -9.90 -8.43
C ILE A 145 13.65 -10.24 -8.88
N ASN A 146 14.43 -9.23 -9.28
CA ASN A 146 15.82 -9.41 -9.74
C ASN A 146 15.95 -10.52 -10.82
N ASN A 147 15.05 -10.51 -11.81
CA ASN A 147 14.97 -11.49 -12.90
C ASN A 147 14.74 -12.96 -12.47
N LYS A 148 14.26 -13.17 -11.25
CA LYS A 148 13.86 -14.48 -10.72
C LYS A 148 12.37 -14.50 -10.44
N THR A 149 11.72 -15.64 -10.70
CA THR A 149 10.28 -15.81 -10.47
C THR A 149 10.05 -16.46 -9.11
N PHE A 150 9.20 -15.85 -8.30
CA PHE A 150 8.83 -16.28 -6.96
C PHE A 150 7.32 -16.50 -6.86
N ALA A 151 6.93 -17.60 -6.22
CA ALA A 151 5.60 -17.76 -5.66
C ALA A 151 5.59 -17.22 -4.22
N TYR A 152 4.43 -16.76 -3.78
CA TYR A 152 4.17 -16.46 -2.38
C TYR A 152 2.95 -17.27 -1.93
N PHE A 153 2.81 -17.46 -0.63
CA PHE A 153 1.65 -18.14 -0.04
C PHE A 153 1.05 -17.23 1.02
N ASN A 154 0.16 -17.76 1.86
CA ASN A 154 -0.44 -17.02 2.96
C ASN A 154 0.49 -16.84 4.19
N GLN A 155 1.75 -17.26 4.12
CA GLN A 155 2.70 -17.24 5.23
C GLN A 155 3.70 -16.07 5.14
N PHE A 156 4.05 -15.48 6.28
CA PHE A 156 5.08 -14.47 6.40
C PHE A 156 5.76 -14.49 7.77
N GLU A 157 6.93 -13.86 7.87
CA GLU A 157 7.67 -13.68 9.12
C GLU A 157 7.47 -12.26 9.66
N LEU A 158 7.27 -12.15 10.96
CA LEU A 158 7.04 -10.90 11.67
C LEU A 158 7.97 -10.76 12.87
N GLU A 159 8.64 -9.62 12.96
CA GLU A 159 9.44 -9.25 14.12
C GLU A 159 8.90 -7.98 14.77
N TRP A 160 8.69 -8.04 16.08
CA TRP A 160 8.17 -6.93 16.88
C TRP A 160 9.31 -6.08 17.45
N LYS A 161 9.06 -4.77 17.63
CA LYS A 161 9.96 -3.95 18.44
C LYS A 161 9.89 -4.33 19.92
N THR A 162 11.01 -4.18 20.61
CA THR A 162 11.12 -4.45 22.05
C THR A 162 10.12 -3.61 22.84
N GLY A 163 9.50 -4.20 23.87
CA GLY A 163 8.53 -3.50 24.73
C GLY A 163 7.10 -3.41 24.19
N THR A 164 6.78 -4.03 23.04
CA THR A 164 5.40 -4.05 22.54
C THR A 164 4.52 -4.99 23.38
N ASP A 165 3.49 -4.43 24.00
CA ASP A 165 2.49 -5.13 24.83
C ASP A 165 1.71 -6.21 24.05
N SER A 166 1.42 -7.34 24.70
CA SER A 166 0.76 -8.51 24.08
C SER A 166 -0.67 -8.22 23.66
N ALA A 167 -1.43 -7.44 24.46
CA ALA A 167 -2.79 -7.03 24.10
C ALA A 167 -2.80 -6.21 22.81
N ARG A 168 -1.85 -5.28 22.68
CA ARG A 168 -1.68 -4.46 21.47
C ARG A 168 -1.26 -5.27 20.25
N ARG A 169 -0.41 -6.30 20.43
CA ARG A 169 -0.07 -7.24 19.34
C ARG A 169 -1.32 -7.97 18.85
N ALA A 170 -2.14 -8.49 19.76
CA ALA A 170 -3.37 -9.20 19.41
C ALA A 170 -4.36 -8.29 18.66
N THR A 171 -4.51 -7.02 19.07
CA THR A 171 -5.35 -6.06 18.35
C THR A 171 -4.85 -5.81 16.93
N LEU A 172 -3.54 -5.61 16.75
CA LEU A 172 -2.97 -5.36 15.42
C LEU A 172 -3.07 -6.59 14.50
N LEU A 173 -2.76 -7.77 15.02
CA LEU A 173 -2.93 -9.03 14.30
C LEU A 173 -4.39 -9.28 13.92
N GLY A 174 -5.33 -8.99 14.82
CA GLY A 174 -6.76 -9.05 14.54
C GLY A 174 -7.20 -8.09 13.43
N ALA A 175 -6.70 -6.84 13.45
CA ALA A 175 -6.99 -5.86 12.39
C ALA A 175 -6.42 -6.26 11.03
N ALA A 176 -5.29 -6.96 11.02
CA ALA A 176 -4.68 -7.49 9.80
C ALA A 176 -5.22 -8.88 9.40
N HIS A 177 -6.18 -9.46 10.14
CA HIS A 177 -6.69 -10.82 9.98
C HIS A 177 -5.57 -11.88 9.90
N VAL A 178 -4.64 -11.81 10.84
CA VAL A 178 -3.47 -12.67 10.92
C VAL A 178 -3.54 -13.58 12.14
N VAL A 179 -3.22 -14.86 11.93
CA VAL A 179 -3.12 -15.89 12.96
C VAL A 179 -1.67 -16.35 13.08
N ALA A 180 -1.20 -16.64 14.29
CA ALA A 180 0.13 -17.23 14.50
C ALA A 180 0.17 -18.67 13.96
N ASP A 181 1.28 -19.04 13.32
CA ASP A 181 1.48 -20.41 12.84
C ASP A 181 1.85 -21.31 14.03
N GLU A 182 0.95 -22.21 14.41
CA GLU A 182 1.14 -23.12 15.55
C GLU A 182 2.30 -24.10 15.34
N ASN A 183 2.72 -24.32 14.09
CA ASN A 183 3.81 -25.22 13.73
C ASN A 183 5.20 -24.59 13.81
N ASP A 184 5.31 -23.29 14.14
CA ASP A 184 6.59 -22.60 14.21
C ASP A 184 7.20 -22.61 15.61
N GLU A 185 8.24 -23.44 15.80
CA GLU A 185 9.01 -23.52 17.05
C GLU A 185 9.62 -22.17 17.48
N LYS A 186 9.85 -21.24 16.52
CA LYS A 186 10.44 -19.93 16.78
C LYS A 186 9.40 -18.83 17.08
N GLY A 187 8.11 -19.11 16.87
CA GLY A 187 7.01 -18.17 17.12
C GLY A 187 7.08 -16.86 16.31
N LYS A 188 7.72 -16.87 15.15
CA LYS A 188 7.89 -15.71 14.25
C LYS A 188 7.08 -15.80 12.97
N ARG A 189 6.54 -16.97 12.64
CA ARG A 189 5.72 -17.21 11.45
C ARG A 189 4.25 -16.98 11.73
N TYR A 190 3.60 -16.34 10.77
CA TYR A 190 2.21 -15.95 10.83
C TYR A 190 1.52 -16.23 9.49
N LEU A 191 0.22 -16.52 9.55
CA LEU A 191 -0.64 -16.84 8.43
C LEU A 191 -1.71 -15.76 8.27
N VAL A 192 -1.88 -15.26 7.05
CA VAL A 192 -2.97 -14.33 6.71
C VAL A 192 -4.22 -15.12 6.33
N ASP A 193 -5.37 -14.73 6.88
CA ASP A 193 -6.65 -15.19 6.36
C ASP A 193 -7.00 -14.45 5.05
N VAL A 194 -6.67 -15.10 3.93
CA VAL A 194 -6.86 -14.58 2.57
C VAL A 194 -8.36 -14.44 2.20
N ALA A 195 -9.27 -15.04 2.97
CA ALA A 195 -10.71 -14.87 2.79
C ALA A 195 -11.21 -13.52 3.32
N SER A 196 -10.55 -12.99 4.35
CA SER A 196 -10.92 -11.71 4.97
C SER A 196 -10.19 -10.51 4.34
N ILE A 197 -8.92 -10.67 3.98
CA ILE A 197 -8.09 -9.57 3.46
C ILE A 197 -7.07 -10.05 2.40
N PRO A 198 -6.73 -9.25 1.37
CA PRO A 198 -5.65 -9.61 0.45
C PRO A 198 -4.30 -9.69 1.17
N PHE A 199 -3.50 -10.71 0.86
CA PHE A 199 -2.22 -11.01 1.52
C PHE A 199 -1.28 -9.80 1.64
N PHE A 200 -0.97 -9.13 0.53
CA PHE A 200 -0.08 -7.96 0.57
C PHE A 200 -0.70 -6.77 1.30
N LYS A 201 -2.02 -6.61 1.27
CA LYS A 201 -2.68 -5.56 2.05
C LYS A 201 -2.50 -5.78 3.56
N ALA A 202 -2.62 -7.01 4.03
CA ALA A 202 -2.34 -7.36 5.43
C ALA A 202 -0.88 -7.07 5.81
N ILE A 203 0.06 -7.50 4.97
CA ILE A 203 1.50 -7.25 5.18
C ILE A 203 1.81 -5.75 5.21
N ASN A 204 1.23 -4.98 4.29
CA ASN A 204 1.46 -3.54 4.20
C ASN A 204 0.95 -2.82 5.45
N LEU A 205 -0.23 -3.18 5.95
CA LEU A 205 -0.77 -2.64 7.19
C LEU A 205 0.15 -2.92 8.39
N LEU A 206 0.72 -4.13 8.46
CA LEU A 206 1.68 -4.47 9.51
C LEU A 206 3.02 -3.75 9.34
N ALA A 207 3.50 -3.60 8.10
CA ALA A 207 4.79 -2.99 7.83
C ALA A 207 4.80 -1.46 8.03
N GLU A 208 3.64 -0.81 7.88
CA GLU A 208 3.47 0.62 8.16
C GLU A 208 3.30 0.94 9.66
N ASP A 209 3.01 -0.06 10.51
CA ASP A 209 2.85 0.16 11.95
C ASP A 209 4.20 0.37 12.64
N VAL A 210 4.27 1.45 13.44
CA VAL A 210 5.49 1.86 14.16
C VAL A 210 5.99 0.81 15.15
N ARG A 211 5.16 -0.13 15.59
CA ARG A 211 5.51 -1.17 16.59
C ARG A 211 6.15 -2.40 15.95
N VAL A 212 6.01 -2.55 14.64
CA VAL A 212 6.59 -3.66 13.90
C VAL A 212 8.00 -3.28 13.47
N LEU A 213 8.94 -4.21 13.67
CA LEU A 213 10.34 -4.04 13.27
C LEU A 213 10.53 -4.49 11.83
N LYS A 214 10.01 -5.68 11.50
CA LYS A 214 10.21 -6.32 10.20
C LYS A 214 9.01 -7.19 9.84
N VAL A 215 8.54 -7.08 8.59
CA VAL A 215 7.56 -8.00 7.99
C VAL A 215 8.13 -8.50 6.69
N THR A 216 8.32 -9.82 6.56
CA THR A 216 8.91 -10.41 5.36
C THR A 216 7.99 -11.51 4.82
N PRO A 217 7.44 -11.37 3.60
CA PRO A 217 6.66 -12.45 3.00
C PRO A 217 7.54 -13.67 2.76
N HIS A 218 6.98 -14.87 2.96
CA HIS A 218 7.67 -16.10 2.58
C HIS A 218 7.56 -16.30 1.06
N LEU A 219 8.70 -16.17 0.36
CA LEU A 219 8.79 -16.28 -1.09
C LEU A 219 9.53 -17.55 -1.48
N VAL A 220 8.91 -18.37 -2.33
CA VAL A 220 9.48 -19.61 -2.86
C VAL A 220 9.89 -19.41 -4.32
N GLU A 221 11.16 -19.62 -4.64
CA GLU A 221 11.65 -19.49 -6.02
C GLU A 221 11.05 -20.59 -6.90
N ILE A 222 10.29 -20.22 -7.93
CA ILE A 222 9.80 -21.16 -8.93
C ILE A 222 10.94 -21.42 -9.92
N LYS A 223 11.66 -22.52 -9.73
CA LYS A 223 12.61 -23.00 -10.73
C LYS A 223 11.85 -23.80 -11.79
N PRO A 224 11.88 -23.38 -13.06
CA PRO A 224 11.21 -24.13 -14.12
C PRO A 224 11.83 -25.53 -14.23
N SER A 225 11.01 -26.55 -14.50
CA SER A 225 11.47 -27.94 -14.57
C SER A 225 12.47 -28.18 -15.72
N ILE A 226 12.46 -27.30 -16.71
CA ILE A 226 13.43 -27.23 -17.80
C ILE A 226 13.67 -25.76 -18.16
N SER A 227 14.92 -25.41 -18.43
CA SER A 227 15.35 -24.11 -18.92
C SER A 227 16.40 -24.31 -20.00
N VAL A 228 16.30 -23.52 -21.07
CA VAL A 228 17.21 -23.57 -22.21
C VAL A 228 17.79 -22.17 -22.40
N LYS A 229 19.11 -22.06 -22.32
CA LYS A 229 19.83 -20.81 -22.54
C LYS A 229 20.85 -21.01 -23.65
N LEU A 230 20.64 -20.31 -24.75
CA LEU A 230 21.64 -20.14 -25.79
C LEU A 230 22.47 -18.90 -25.48
N SER A 231 23.79 -19.03 -25.51
CA SER A 231 24.72 -17.93 -25.28
C SER A 231 25.82 -17.95 -26.33
N LEU A 232 26.13 -16.77 -26.87
CA LEU A 232 27.27 -16.54 -27.73
C LEU A 232 28.38 -15.93 -26.87
N PHE A 233 29.63 -16.34 -27.09
CA PHE A 233 30.77 -15.75 -26.38
C PHE A 233 31.01 -14.29 -26.78
N MET A 234 30.53 -13.89 -27.95
CA MET A 234 30.65 -12.56 -28.52
C MET A 234 29.39 -12.25 -29.33
N ASN A 235 28.88 -11.02 -29.21
CA ASN A 235 27.65 -10.58 -29.88
C ASN A 235 27.91 -9.98 -31.27
N GLY A 236 29.15 -10.05 -31.75
CA GLY A 236 29.50 -9.70 -33.12
C GLY A 236 30.91 -10.12 -33.49
N GLY A 237 31.22 -10.14 -34.78
CA GLY A 237 32.50 -10.57 -35.34
C GLY A 237 32.69 -10.10 -36.79
N ASN A 238 33.79 -10.50 -37.41
CA ASN A 238 34.02 -10.31 -38.83
C ASN A 238 33.46 -11.49 -39.64
N ILE A 239 33.28 -11.27 -40.94
CA ILE A 239 33.02 -12.36 -41.89
C ILE A 239 34.09 -13.44 -41.74
N GLY A 240 33.65 -14.68 -41.58
CA GLY A 240 34.52 -15.85 -41.44
C GLY A 240 35.07 -16.08 -40.03
N ASP A 241 34.77 -15.20 -39.07
CA ASP A 241 35.15 -15.44 -37.67
C ASP A 241 34.36 -16.63 -37.10
N SER A 242 35.08 -17.53 -36.45
CA SER A 242 34.50 -18.70 -35.78
C SER A 242 34.10 -18.32 -34.36
N VAL A 243 32.81 -18.11 -34.13
CA VAL A 243 32.26 -17.67 -32.86
C VAL A 243 31.82 -18.87 -32.03
N PRO A 244 32.40 -19.05 -30.82
CA PRO A 244 31.96 -20.13 -29.95
C PRO A 244 30.58 -19.80 -29.35
N PHE A 245 29.74 -20.83 -29.24
CA PHE A 245 28.46 -20.76 -28.56
C PHE A 245 28.36 -21.85 -27.49
N SER A 246 27.50 -21.60 -26.50
CA SER A 246 27.11 -22.59 -25.50
C SER A 246 25.60 -22.60 -25.35
N LEU A 247 25.01 -23.77 -25.54
CA LEU A 247 23.61 -24.07 -25.28
C LEU A 247 23.54 -24.88 -23.98
N THR A 248 23.03 -24.26 -22.93
CA THR A 248 22.85 -24.89 -21.62
C THR A 248 21.38 -25.26 -21.42
N ILE A 249 21.11 -26.55 -21.21
CA ILE A 249 19.79 -27.09 -20.90
C ILE A 249 19.83 -27.59 -19.46
N SER A 250 19.18 -26.89 -18.55
CA SER A 250 19.06 -27.30 -17.15
C SER A 250 17.66 -27.82 -16.90
N PHE A 251 17.55 -29.04 -16.37
CA PHE A 251 16.28 -29.71 -16.09
C PHE A 251 16.32 -30.46 -14.77
N THR A 252 15.16 -30.84 -14.25
CA THR A 252 15.04 -31.65 -13.02
C THR A 252 15.01 -33.14 -13.34
N ASP A 253 15.28 -33.99 -12.35
CA ASP A 253 15.28 -35.46 -12.49
C ASP A 253 13.92 -36.05 -12.95
N ARG A 254 12.86 -35.23 -12.92
CA ARG A 254 11.51 -35.61 -13.36
C ARG A 254 11.28 -35.37 -14.85
N VAL A 255 12.26 -34.82 -15.57
CA VAL A 255 12.16 -34.46 -16.99
C VAL A 255 13.12 -35.32 -17.82
N ASN A 256 12.59 -35.95 -18.86
CA ASN A 256 13.38 -36.67 -19.86
C ASN A 256 13.40 -35.85 -21.15
N ILE A 257 14.57 -35.38 -21.55
CA ILE A 257 14.76 -34.67 -22.83
C ILE A 257 14.69 -35.68 -23.99
N ASP A 258 14.07 -35.28 -25.10
CA ASP A 258 14.05 -36.07 -26.33
C ASP A 258 15.41 -35.90 -27.06
N PRO A 259 16.22 -36.97 -27.20
CA PRO A 259 17.50 -36.89 -27.88
C PRO A 259 17.40 -36.40 -29.32
N SER A 260 16.27 -36.63 -30.00
CA SER A 260 16.07 -36.21 -31.39
C SER A 260 16.01 -34.69 -31.56
N SER A 261 15.63 -33.97 -30.50
CA SER A 261 15.62 -32.50 -30.51
C SER A 261 17.02 -31.91 -30.43
N ILE A 262 17.99 -32.66 -29.89
CA ILE A 262 19.39 -32.27 -29.84
C ILE A 262 20.10 -32.61 -31.16
N SER A 263 19.78 -33.75 -31.78
CA SER A 263 20.40 -34.12 -33.05
C SER A 263 19.94 -33.26 -34.24
N THR A 264 18.81 -32.57 -34.12
CA THR A 264 18.23 -31.70 -35.16
C THR A 264 18.47 -30.21 -34.92
N LEU A 265 19.40 -29.86 -34.02
CA LEU A 265 19.74 -28.47 -33.72
C LEU A 265 20.18 -27.71 -34.97
N ASN A 266 19.46 -26.64 -35.28
CA ASN A 266 19.77 -25.76 -36.39
C ASN A 266 19.84 -24.32 -35.87
N LEU A 267 21.06 -23.78 -35.81
CA LEU A 267 21.34 -22.41 -35.38
C LEU A 267 21.42 -21.44 -36.55
N ARG A 268 21.11 -21.86 -37.77
CA ARG A 268 21.19 -21.00 -38.96
C ARG A 268 20.14 -19.90 -38.89
N PRO A 269 20.51 -18.61 -39.02
CA PRO A 269 19.56 -17.52 -39.20
C PRO A 269 18.66 -17.77 -40.41
N PRO A 270 17.32 -17.55 -40.30
CA PRO A 270 16.37 -17.89 -41.36
C PRO A 270 16.59 -17.07 -42.64
N GLU A 271 17.18 -15.89 -42.51
CA GLU A 271 17.48 -14.95 -43.60
C GLU A 271 18.73 -15.35 -44.39
N LEU A 272 19.53 -16.31 -43.90
CA LEU A 272 20.80 -16.68 -44.50
C LEU A 272 20.70 -17.94 -45.37
N GLN A 273 21.29 -17.89 -46.56
CA GLN A 273 21.48 -19.07 -47.41
C GLN A 273 22.41 -20.08 -46.73
N LYS A 274 22.23 -21.37 -47.05
CA LYS A 274 22.95 -22.45 -46.38
C LYS A 274 24.45 -22.37 -46.64
N GLU A 275 24.88 -21.90 -47.80
CA GLU A 275 26.30 -21.76 -48.15
C GLU A 275 27.01 -20.66 -47.34
N LEU A 276 26.26 -19.72 -46.77
CA LEU A 276 26.81 -18.56 -46.07
C LEU A 276 26.91 -18.77 -44.55
N PHE A 277 26.55 -19.96 -44.06
CA PHE A 277 26.55 -20.30 -42.64
C PHE A 277 27.16 -21.69 -42.42
N ASP A 278 28.11 -21.78 -41.51
CA ASP A 278 28.65 -23.05 -41.03
C ASP A 278 28.47 -23.17 -39.51
N CYS A 279 28.18 -24.38 -39.04
CA CYS A 279 27.96 -24.68 -37.64
C CYS A 279 28.58 -26.03 -37.31
N VAL A 280 29.64 -26.00 -36.50
CA VAL A 280 30.39 -27.18 -36.06
C VAL A 280 30.13 -27.39 -34.58
N PHE A 281 29.60 -28.56 -34.23
CA PHE A 281 29.40 -28.95 -32.84
C PHE A 281 30.65 -29.67 -32.33
N ASP A 282 31.03 -29.40 -31.08
CA ASP A 282 32.06 -30.19 -30.42
C ASP A 282 31.55 -31.64 -30.23
N PRO A 283 32.43 -32.64 -30.33
CA PRO A 283 32.03 -34.04 -30.19
C PRO A 283 31.40 -34.28 -28.81
N TYR A 284 30.13 -34.61 -28.81
CA TYR A 284 29.32 -34.77 -27.60
C TYR A 284 28.55 -36.09 -27.64
N ASP A 285 28.61 -36.89 -26.57
CA ASP A 285 27.83 -38.13 -26.46
C ASP A 285 26.39 -37.79 -26.07
N TYR A 286 25.57 -37.52 -27.09
CA TYR A 286 24.17 -37.16 -26.95
C TYR A 286 23.34 -38.21 -26.21
N ALA A 287 23.72 -39.50 -26.25
CA ALA A 287 22.95 -40.56 -25.60
C ALA A 287 23.17 -40.59 -24.08
N ARG A 288 24.40 -40.33 -23.62
CA ARG A 288 24.71 -40.27 -22.17
C ARG A 288 24.34 -38.94 -21.53
N ALA A 289 24.52 -37.83 -22.24
CA ALA A 289 24.36 -36.49 -21.68
C ALA A 289 22.91 -36.16 -21.29
N VAL A 290 21.93 -36.62 -22.07
CA VAL A 290 20.50 -36.34 -21.88
C VAL A 290 19.94 -36.85 -20.55
N THR A 291 20.67 -37.73 -19.86
CA THR A 291 20.27 -38.31 -18.57
C THR A 291 20.65 -37.47 -17.35
N LYS A 292 21.56 -36.48 -17.49
CA LYS A 292 22.05 -35.68 -16.36
C LYS A 292 21.98 -34.20 -16.65
N SER A 293 21.44 -33.44 -15.70
CA SER A 293 21.39 -31.99 -15.74
C SER A 293 22.64 -31.38 -15.08
N PRO A 294 23.21 -30.28 -15.62
CA PRO A 294 22.85 -29.62 -16.88
C PRO A 294 23.48 -30.31 -18.10
N VAL A 295 22.77 -30.31 -19.23
CA VAL A 295 23.33 -30.64 -20.54
C VAL A 295 23.94 -29.37 -21.12
N VAL A 296 25.23 -29.39 -21.43
CA VAL A 296 25.95 -28.26 -22.01
C VAL A 296 26.46 -28.68 -23.38
N ILE A 297 25.89 -28.09 -24.43
CA ILE A 297 26.30 -28.31 -25.82
C ILE A 297 27.12 -27.11 -26.26
N THR A 298 28.32 -27.37 -26.76
CA THR A 298 29.24 -26.36 -27.25
C THR A 298 29.53 -26.57 -28.72
N GLY A 299 29.88 -25.48 -29.38
CA GLY A 299 30.29 -25.52 -30.77
C GLY A 299 30.69 -24.15 -31.25
N ARG A 300 30.83 -24.06 -32.56
CA ARG A 300 31.27 -22.87 -33.26
C ARG A 300 30.33 -22.58 -34.43
N ILE A 301 29.94 -21.32 -34.56
CA ILE A 301 29.22 -20.81 -35.72
C ILE A 301 30.14 -19.90 -36.52
N THR A 302 30.04 -19.95 -37.84
CA THR A 302 30.78 -19.07 -38.75
C THR A 302 29.79 -18.49 -39.76
N LEU A 303 29.82 -17.17 -39.92
CA LEU A 303 28.95 -16.43 -40.84
C LEU A 303 29.80 -15.80 -41.95
N TYR A 304 29.41 -16.02 -43.20
CA TYR A 304 30.15 -15.58 -44.38
C TYR A 304 29.53 -14.37 -45.09
N ALA A 305 28.51 -13.74 -44.47
CA ALA A 305 27.84 -12.56 -45.01
C ALA A 305 27.81 -11.45 -43.94
N PRO A 306 27.96 -10.17 -44.34
CA PRO A 306 27.84 -9.05 -43.42
C PRO A 306 26.37 -8.71 -43.19
N GLY A 307 26.02 -8.34 -41.97
CA GLY A 307 24.65 -7.99 -41.61
C GLY A 307 24.33 -8.20 -40.14
N GLU A 308 23.09 -7.89 -39.78
CA GLU A 308 22.53 -8.17 -38.47
C GLU A 308 21.73 -9.46 -38.57
N TYR A 309 22.09 -10.48 -37.79
CA TYR A 309 21.43 -11.78 -37.83
C TYR A 309 20.84 -12.13 -36.48
N THR A 310 19.65 -12.71 -36.51
CA THR A 310 19.04 -13.31 -35.33
C THR A 310 19.19 -14.82 -35.42
N ILE A 311 19.93 -15.40 -34.49
CA ILE A 311 19.98 -16.86 -34.32
C ILE A 311 18.61 -17.31 -33.82
N PRO A 312 17.96 -18.26 -34.52
CA PRO A 312 16.59 -18.65 -34.20
C PRO A 312 16.52 -19.30 -32.80
N PRO A 313 15.35 -19.22 -32.16
CA PRO A 313 15.14 -19.87 -30.88
C PRO A 313 15.26 -21.40 -31.04
N VAL A 314 16.04 -22.02 -30.17
CA VAL A 314 16.29 -23.47 -30.19
C VAL A 314 15.14 -24.19 -29.50
N LYS A 315 14.46 -25.08 -30.23
CA LYS A 315 13.36 -25.89 -29.70
C LYS A 315 13.88 -27.20 -29.14
N ILE A 316 13.72 -27.42 -27.84
CA ILE A 316 14.09 -28.67 -27.16
C ILE A 316 12.82 -29.43 -26.78
N GLY A 317 12.69 -30.63 -27.34
CA GLY A 317 11.66 -31.59 -26.99
C GLY A 317 11.93 -32.21 -25.61
N TYR A 318 10.90 -32.34 -24.78
CA TYR A 318 10.99 -33.03 -23.50
C TYR A 318 9.67 -33.71 -23.13
N SER A 319 9.77 -34.72 -22.27
CA SER A 319 8.65 -35.39 -21.65
C SER A 319 8.77 -35.26 -20.13
N CYS A 320 7.68 -34.88 -19.47
CA CYS A 320 7.58 -34.89 -18.02
C CYS A 320 6.45 -35.85 -17.63
N PRO A 321 6.76 -37.08 -17.16
CA PRO A 321 5.74 -38.05 -16.75
C PRO A 321 4.78 -37.51 -15.68
N SER A 322 5.25 -36.56 -14.87
CA SER A 322 4.48 -35.96 -13.76
C SER A 322 3.62 -34.74 -14.16
N CYS A 323 3.88 -34.08 -15.30
CA CYS A 323 3.36 -32.73 -15.59
C CYS A 323 2.12 -32.69 -16.53
N SER A 324 1.50 -33.85 -16.85
CA SER A 324 0.38 -34.11 -17.81
C SER A 324 0.77 -34.72 -19.16
N ASP A 325 -0.19 -35.44 -19.78
CA ASP A 325 -0.20 -36.22 -21.04
C ASP A 325 1.17 -36.70 -21.57
N LYS A 326 1.27 -38.00 -21.89
CA LYS A 326 2.47 -38.71 -22.39
C LYS A 326 3.05 -38.19 -23.74
N GLY A 327 2.67 -36.99 -24.18
CA GLY A 327 3.19 -36.35 -25.38
C GLY A 327 4.54 -35.68 -25.16
N VAL A 328 5.34 -35.65 -26.23
CA VAL A 328 6.57 -34.85 -26.30
C VAL A 328 6.17 -33.36 -26.38
N ARG A 329 6.67 -32.56 -25.44
CA ARG A 329 6.51 -31.10 -25.38
C ARG A 329 7.73 -30.42 -25.95
N SER A 330 7.67 -29.12 -26.21
CA SER A 330 8.86 -28.35 -26.61
C SER A 330 9.00 -27.06 -25.79
N ILE A 331 10.23 -26.70 -25.46
CA ILE A 331 10.61 -25.40 -24.89
C ILE A 331 11.57 -24.71 -25.86
N GLU A 332 11.42 -23.40 -26.01
CA GLU A 332 12.24 -22.59 -26.92
C GLU A 332 13.21 -21.71 -26.13
N SER A 333 14.44 -21.58 -26.60
CA SER A 333 15.39 -20.58 -26.08
C SER A 333 15.00 -19.17 -26.52
N GLU A 334 15.53 -18.15 -25.84
CA GLU A 334 15.48 -16.79 -26.38
C GLU A 334 16.31 -16.70 -27.69
N PRO A 335 15.88 -15.90 -28.66
CA PRO A 335 16.66 -15.63 -29.86
C PRO A 335 17.91 -14.82 -29.50
N ALA A 336 19.04 -15.15 -30.12
CA ALA A 336 20.31 -14.44 -29.88
C ALA A 336 20.64 -13.52 -31.07
N LEU A 337 20.86 -12.24 -30.81
CA LEU A 337 21.26 -11.27 -31.83
C LEU A 337 22.78 -11.33 -32.04
N PHE A 338 23.22 -11.33 -33.30
CA PHE A 338 24.63 -11.38 -33.66
C PHE A 338 24.92 -10.46 -34.85
N LEU A 339 25.96 -9.63 -34.71
CA LEU A 339 26.36 -8.62 -35.70
C LEU A 339 27.60 -9.05 -36.47
N VAL A 340 27.51 -9.20 -37.79
CA VAL A 340 28.66 -9.51 -38.65
C VAL A 340 29.08 -8.26 -39.41
N SER A 341 30.31 -7.84 -39.20
CA SER A 341 30.95 -6.76 -39.95
C SER A 341 31.91 -7.32 -41.02
N SER A 342 32.22 -6.51 -42.03
CA SER A 342 33.22 -6.87 -43.03
C SER A 342 34.12 -5.68 -43.32
N ILE A 343 35.41 -5.96 -43.49
CA ILE A 343 36.37 -5.02 -44.03
C ILE A 343 36.62 -5.44 -45.47
N ILE A 344 36.14 -4.64 -46.43
CA ILE A 344 36.42 -4.86 -47.85
C ILE A 344 37.49 -3.84 -48.28
N PRO A 345 38.61 -4.29 -48.88
CA PRO A 345 39.57 -3.36 -49.47
C PRO A 345 38.95 -2.72 -50.73
N ASP A 346 38.82 -1.39 -50.73
CA ASP A 346 38.34 -0.61 -51.89
C ASP A 346 39.51 -0.41 -52.89
N ALA A 347 40.75 -0.34 -52.37
CA ALA A 347 42.01 -0.36 -53.11
C ALA A 347 43.14 -0.99 -52.26
N ARG A 348 44.30 -1.29 -52.87
CA ARG A 348 45.46 -1.92 -52.18
C ARG A 348 45.98 -1.16 -50.94
N SER A 349 45.53 0.07 -50.72
CA SER A 349 45.92 0.94 -49.58
C SER A 349 44.75 1.48 -48.76
N GLU A 350 43.50 1.15 -49.10
CA GLU A 350 42.31 1.70 -48.43
C GLU A 350 41.33 0.59 -48.05
N TYR A 351 41.14 0.42 -46.75
CA TYR A 351 40.18 -0.52 -46.18
C TYR A 351 38.90 0.23 -45.83
N ARG A 352 37.76 -0.18 -46.42
CA ARG A 352 36.46 0.36 -46.05
C ARG A 352 35.78 -0.61 -45.09
N LEU A 353 35.59 -0.19 -43.85
CA LEU A 353 34.81 -0.92 -42.85
C LEU A 353 33.33 -0.75 -43.18
N ILE A 354 32.65 -1.86 -43.51
CA ILE A 354 31.20 -1.90 -43.65
C ILE A 354 30.64 -2.24 -42.27
N VAL A 355 30.23 -1.20 -41.54
CA VAL A 355 29.46 -1.31 -40.30
C VAL A 355 27.99 -1.11 -40.64
N PRO A 356 27.05 -1.92 -40.11
CA PRO A 356 25.63 -1.63 -40.24
C PRO A 356 25.34 -0.21 -39.72
N THR A 357 24.78 0.64 -40.59
CA THR A 357 24.46 2.05 -40.30
C THR A 357 23.08 2.24 -39.67
N VAL A 358 22.31 1.16 -39.48
CA VAL A 358 21.00 1.24 -38.85
C VAL A 358 21.23 1.21 -37.34
N PRO A 359 20.88 2.28 -36.60
CA PRO A 359 21.02 2.25 -35.15
C PRO A 359 20.13 1.13 -34.61
N VAL A 360 20.72 0.29 -33.76
CA VAL A 360 20.01 -0.67 -32.92
C VAL A 360 18.89 0.09 -32.23
N ALA A 361 17.64 -0.14 -32.65
CA ALA A 361 16.53 0.20 -31.79
C ALA A 361 16.73 -0.68 -30.56
N PRO A 362 17.04 -0.11 -29.38
CA PRO A 362 17.09 -0.93 -28.19
C PRO A 362 15.74 -1.64 -28.10
N VAL A 363 15.71 -2.89 -27.61
CA VAL A 363 14.46 -3.60 -27.27
C VAL A 363 13.84 -2.87 -26.09
N VAL A 364 13.35 -1.69 -26.37
CA VAL A 364 12.61 -0.82 -25.51
C VAL A 364 11.18 -1.12 -25.89
N HIS A 365 10.41 -1.59 -24.93
CA HIS A 365 8.98 -1.68 -25.03
C HIS A 365 8.43 -0.25 -25.26
N GLN A 366 8.46 0.23 -26.51
CA GLN A 366 8.03 1.58 -26.87
C GLN A 366 6.57 1.82 -26.48
N ASP A 367 5.75 0.76 -26.45
CA ASP A 367 4.38 0.81 -25.92
C ASP A 367 4.31 1.26 -24.45
N THR A 368 5.32 0.95 -23.63
CA THR A 368 5.38 1.39 -22.22
C THR A 368 5.92 2.81 -22.07
N LEU A 369 6.79 3.25 -22.98
CA LEU A 369 7.39 4.60 -22.97
C LEU A 369 6.52 5.66 -23.63
N ASP A 370 5.55 5.30 -24.48
CA ASP A 370 4.59 6.26 -25.05
C ASP A 370 3.33 6.41 -24.19
N GLN A 371 2.97 5.39 -23.38
CA GLN A 371 1.80 5.45 -22.48
C GLN A 371 2.10 6.17 -21.16
N GLN A 372 3.29 5.96 -20.58
CA GLN A 372 3.70 6.62 -19.34
C GLN A 372 3.71 8.16 -19.42
N PRO A 373 4.28 8.84 -20.43
CA PRO A 373 4.37 10.29 -20.47
C PRO A 373 2.99 10.94 -20.62
N ARG A 374 2.04 10.30 -21.30
CA ARG A 374 0.65 10.81 -21.38
C ARG A 374 -0.05 10.76 -20.03
N LEU A 375 0.15 9.69 -19.27
CA LEU A 375 -0.43 9.54 -17.94
C LEU A 375 0.20 10.54 -16.95
N TYR A 376 1.52 10.72 -17.00
CA TYR A 376 2.22 11.74 -16.21
C TYR A 376 1.85 13.17 -16.61
N LEU A 377 1.61 13.44 -17.90
CA LEU A 377 1.15 14.75 -18.37
C LEU A 377 -0.27 15.05 -17.84
N TRP A 378 -1.18 14.07 -17.88
CA TRP A 378 -2.50 14.21 -17.28
C TRP A 378 -2.45 14.40 -15.76
N LEU A 379 -1.60 13.64 -15.07
CA LEU A 379 -1.38 13.81 -13.63
C LEU A 379 -0.78 15.18 -13.30
N ALA A 380 0.13 15.69 -14.12
CA ALA A 380 0.70 17.03 -13.96
C ALA A 380 -0.35 18.12 -14.20
N ILE A 381 -1.24 17.96 -15.18
CA ILE A 381 -2.36 18.88 -15.40
C ILE A 381 -3.34 18.85 -14.22
N ILE A 382 -3.71 17.66 -13.74
CA ILE A 382 -4.62 17.50 -12.59
C ILE A 382 -3.99 18.09 -11.32
N CYS A 383 -2.71 17.79 -11.05
CA CYS A 383 -1.98 18.39 -9.93
C CYS A 383 -1.85 19.91 -10.09
N GLY A 384 -1.64 20.43 -11.30
CA GLY A 384 -1.56 21.86 -11.57
C GLY A 384 -2.88 22.57 -11.29
N VAL A 385 -4.01 21.98 -11.72
CA VAL A 385 -5.36 22.50 -11.42
C VAL A 385 -5.70 22.37 -9.94
N GLY A 386 -5.30 21.26 -9.30
CA GLY A 386 -5.47 21.07 -7.86
C GLY A 386 -4.67 22.09 -7.03
N LEU A 387 -3.42 22.37 -7.42
CA LEU A 387 -2.57 23.37 -6.77
C LEU A 387 -3.10 24.78 -6.96
N SER A 388 -3.61 25.13 -8.15
CA SER A 388 -4.20 26.44 -8.38
C SER A 388 -5.51 26.62 -7.60
N ALA A 389 -6.36 25.60 -7.53
CA ALA A 389 -7.55 25.62 -6.68
C ALA A 389 -7.20 25.73 -5.19
N CYS A 390 -6.21 24.99 -4.71
CA CYS A 390 -5.70 25.12 -3.34
C CYS A 390 -5.11 26.50 -3.08
N ALA A 391 -4.37 27.08 -4.01
CA ALA A 391 -3.80 28.42 -3.89
C ALA A 391 -4.91 29.48 -3.84
N VAL A 392 -5.95 29.38 -4.67
CA VAL A 392 -7.10 30.29 -4.63
C VAL A 392 -7.88 30.12 -3.32
N TRP A 393 -8.06 28.88 -2.85
CA TRP A 393 -8.74 28.58 -1.58
C TRP A 393 -7.97 29.12 -0.38
N THR A 394 -6.65 28.96 -0.32
CA THR A 394 -5.83 29.53 0.76
C THR A 394 -5.84 31.06 0.70
N LEU A 395 -5.80 31.67 -0.48
CA LEU A 395 -5.89 33.13 -0.64
C LEU A 395 -7.26 33.69 -0.21
N LEU A 396 -8.34 32.94 -0.46
CA LEU A 396 -9.67 33.24 0.07
C LEU A 396 -9.73 33.09 1.59
N LEU A 397 -9.15 32.03 2.16
CA LEU A 397 -9.06 31.82 3.61
C LEU A 397 -8.26 32.93 4.30
N PHE A 398 -7.15 33.37 3.71
CA PHE A 398 -6.34 34.48 4.23
C PHE A 398 -7.11 35.81 4.19
N ARG A 399 -7.97 36.03 3.19
CA ARG A 399 -8.85 37.20 3.17
C ARG A 399 -9.97 37.14 4.20
N THR A 400 -10.50 35.95 4.50
CA THR A 400 -11.54 35.80 5.53
C THR A 400 -11.00 35.84 6.96
N THR A 401 -9.72 35.48 7.16
CA THR A 401 -9.06 35.48 8.48
C THR A 401 -8.32 36.79 8.78
N GLY A 402 -8.03 37.61 7.77
CA GLY A 402 -7.45 38.95 7.94
C GLY A 402 -8.40 40.03 8.47
N ALA A 403 -9.63 39.67 8.85
CA ALA A 403 -10.67 40.61 9.27
C ALA A 403 -10.85 40.75 10.79
N ASP A 404 -9.93 40.26 11.63
CA ASP A 404 -10.06 40.41 13.09
C ASP A 404 -8.74 40.71 13.84
N PRO A 405 -7.97 41.74 13.45
CA PRO A 405 -6.91 42.28 14.32
C PRO A 405 -7.49 42.80 15.66
N ASP A 406 -8.74 43.32 15.64
CA ASP A 406 -9.40 43.92 16.81
C ASP A 406 -9.71 42.88 17.90
N ARG A 407 -10.16 41.67 17.53
CA ARG A 407 -10.39 40.58 18.49
C ARG A 407 -9.13 40.11 19.21
N LEU A 408 -7.96 40.25 18.57
CA LEU A 408 -6.69 39.84 19.17
C LEU A 408 -6.19 40.90 20.16
N GLU A 409 -6.48 42.17 19.93
CA GLU A 409 -6.27 43.24 20.91
C GLU A 409 -7.25 43.17 22.08
N GLU A 410 -8.53 42.88 21.83
CA GLU A 410 -9.55 42.71 22.89
C GLU A 410 -9.20 41.55 23.84
N ARG A 411 -8.76 40.40 23.30
CA ARG A 411 -8.29 39.27 24.13
C ARG A 411 -7.06 39.59 24.97
N LYS A 412 -6.14 40.44 24.44
CA LYS A 412 -4.97 40.90 25.21
C LYS A 412 -5.39 41.82 26.35
N LYS A 413 -6.33 42.75 26.10
CA LYS A 413 -6.88 43.64 27.13
C LYS A 413 -7.62 42.85 28.21
N GLU A 414 -8.40 41.84 27.82
CA GLU A 414 -9.08 40.95 28.77
C GLU A 414 -8.10 40.21 29.69
N ALA A 415 -7.05 39.63 29.12
CA ALA A 415 -6.00 38.95 29.90
C ALA A 415 -5.29 39.91 30.87
N GLN A 416 -5.01 41.15 30.46
CA GLN A 416 -4.40 42.18 31.31
C GLN A 416 -5.32 42.58 32.47
N LEU A 417 -6.62 42.75 32.23
CA LEU A 417 -7.59 43.08 33.28
C LEU A 417 -7.69 41.97 34.32
N VAL A 418 -7.68 40.70 33.92
CA VAL A 418 -7.68 39.56 34.85
C VAL A 418 -6.43 39.54 35.74
N GLU A 419 -5.26 39.81 35.15
CA GLU A 419 -4.00 39.86 35.91
C GLU A 419 -3.98 41.01 36.92
N LEU A 420 -4.46 42.20 36.54
CA LEU A 420 -4.59 43.35 37.44
C LEU A 420 -5.55 43.08 38.59
N LEU A 421 -6.71 42.49 38.31
CA LEU A 421 -7.73 42.16 39.31
C LEU A 421 -7.21 41.11 40.29
N ARG A 422 -6.48 40.10 39.80
CA ARG A 422 -5.81 39.08 40.62
C ARG A 422 -4.70 39.71 41.49
N ALA A 423 -3.89 40.61 40.94
CA ALA A 423 -2.84 41.29 41.67
C ALA A 423 -3.41 42.15 42.80
N GLN A 424 -4.52 42.87 42.54
CA GLN A 424 -5.15 43.74 43.54
C GLN A 424 -5.86 42.96 44.64
N LEU A 425 -6.51 41.84 44.32
CA LEU A 425 -7.13 40.96 45.32
C LEU A 425 -6.13 40.24 46.24
N HIS A 426 -4.90 39.99 45.76
CA HIS A 426 -3.84 39.35 46.56
C HIS A 426 -2.95 40.36 47.31
N ALA A 427 -3.05 41.65 47.01
CA ALA A 427 -2.32 42.69 47.73
C ALA A 427 -2.97 42.99 49.09
N THR A 428 -2.17 43.20 50.13
CA THR A 428 -2.66 43.66 51.43
C THR A 428 -3.11 45.13 51.29
N PRO A 429 -4.35 45.50 51.64
CA PRO A 429 -4.86 46.84 51.40
C PRO A 429 -4.09 47.86 52.26
N SER A 430 -3.31 48.72 51.61
CA SER A 430 -2.58 49.83 52.25
C SER A 430 -3.39 51.13 52.26
N THR A 431 -4.47 51.18 51.48
CA THR A 431 -5.42 52.28 51.36
C THR A 431 -6.64 52.04 52.26
N PRO A 432 -7.42 53.09 52.60
CA PRO A 432 -8.66 52.89 53.33
C PRO A 432 -9.61 51.98 52.54
N HIS A 433 -10.32 51.13 53.27
CA HIS A 433 -11.02 49.95 52.77
C HIS A 433 -12.03 50.23 51.65
N TRP A 434 -12.73 51.36 51.70
CA TRP A 434 -13.69 51.80 50.67
C TRP A 434 -13.04 52.12 49.33
N LYS A 435 -11.86 52.77 49.33
CA LYS A 435 -11.14 53.13 48.10
C LYS A 435 -10.66 51.87 47.38
N PHE A 436 -10.15 50.92 48.15
CA PHE A 436 -9.77 49.60 47.65
C PHE A 436 -10.97 48.87 47.03
N LEU A 437 -12.11 48.84 47.72
CA LEU A 437 -13.33 48.19 47.22
C LEU A 437 -13.92 48.89 45.98
N GLY A 438 -13.82 50.22 45.90
CA GLY A 438 -14.23 50.99 44.73
C GLY A 438 -13.38 50.71 43.49
N GLU A 439 -12.06 50.62 43.66
CA GLU A 439 -11.12 50.28 42.57
C GLU A 439 -11.31 48.83 42.09
N VAL A 440 -11.47 47.87 43.01
CA VAL A 440 -11.78 46.47 42.68
C VAL A 440 -13.14 46.38 41.97
N GLY A 441 -14.14 47.12 42.44
CA GLY A 441 -15.45 47.18 41.80
C GLY A 441 -15.41 47.76 40.38
N ALA A 442 -14.62 48.81 40.15
CA ALA A 442 -14.45 49.42 38.83
C ALA A 442 -13.77 48.46 37.84
N LEU A 443 -12.68 47.80 38.25
CA LEU A 443 -11.99 46.81 37.42
C LEU A 443 -12.87 45.59 37.12
N LEU A 444 -13.67 45.15 38.10
CA LEU A 444 -14.61 44.05 37.91
C LEU A 444 -15.69 44.39 36.89
N ARG A 445 -16.21 45.64 36.89
CA ARG A 445 -17.17 46.10 35.88
C ARG A 445 -16.55 46.13 34.49
N GLU A 446 -15.33 46.65 34.36
CA GLU A 446 -14.61 46.73 33.08
C GLU A 446 -14.32 45.33 32.51
N TYR A 447 -13.90 44.41 33.37
CA TYR A 447 -13.72 43.01 33.00
C TYR A 447 -15.03 42.37 32.51
N LEU A 448 -16.13 42.55 33.23
CA LEU A 448 -17.42 41.95 32.85
C LEU A 448 -17.97 42.53 31.54
N LEU A 449 -17.81 43.83 31.30
CA LEU A 449 -18.22 44.45 30.03
C LEU A 449 -17.43 43.89 28.86
N LEU A 450 -16.11 43.75 28.99
CA LEU A 450 -15.26 43.21 27.94
C LEU A 450 -15.51 41.71 27.70
N HIS A 451 -15.63 40.93 28.78
CA HIS A 451 -15.84 39.47 28.72
C HIS A 451 -17.18 39.09 28.08
N TYR A 452 -18.25 39.85 28.34
CA TYR A 452 -19.59 39.59 27.80
C TYR A 452 -19.94 40.43 26.55
N GLY A 453 -18.98 41.20 26.02
CA GLY A 453 -19.13 42.00 24.80
C GLY A 453 -20.24 43.06 24.92
N ILE A 454 -20.21 43.84 26.00
CA ILE A 454 -21.21 44.86 26.32
C ILE A 454 -20.58 46.24 26.14
N ASP A 455 -21.36 47.14 25.55
CA ASP A 455 -20.94 48.50 25.23
C ASP A 455 -20.54 49.28 26.50
N VAL A 456 -19.43 50.00 26.44
CA VAL A 456 -18.83 50.78 27.53
C VAL A 456 -19.80 51.82 28.11
N LYS A 457 -20.82 52.24 27.35
CA LYS A 457 -21.88 53.15 27.84
C LYS A 457 -22.63 52.63 29.07
N TYR A 458 -22.56 51.33 29.37
CA TYR A 458 -23.20 50.70 30.53
C TYR A 458 -22.28 50.57 31.75
N GLN A 459 -21.08 51.18 31.75
CA GLN A 459 -20.14 51.16 32.87
C GLN A 459 -20.62 51.95 34.10
N GLY A 460 -21.51 52.93 33.91
CA GLY A 460 -21.99 53.83 34.96
C GLY A 460 -23.15 53.30 35.79
N GLY A 461 -23.33 53.88 36.99
CA GLY A 461 -24.44 53.58 37.91
C GLY A 461 -24.04 52.74 39.14
N GLY A 462 -24.99 52.58 40.05
CA GLY A 462 -24.85 51.65 41.17
C GLY A 462 -24.84 50.19 40.71
N GLY A 463 -24.26 49.32 41.51
CA GLY A 463 -24.14 47.88 41.26
C GLY A 463 -25.46 47.20 40.90
N HIS A 464 -26.58 47.64 41.49
CA HIS A 464 -27.91 47.15 41.15
C HIS A 464 -28.28 47.40 39.68
N ARG A 465 -28.13 48.63 39.20
CA ARG A 465 -28.44 49.01 37.80
C ARG A 465 -27.50 48.32 36.82
N PHE A 466 -26.23 48.18 37.18
CA PHE A 466 -25.25 47.44 36.37
C PHE A 466 -25.66 45.97 36.21
N MET A 467 -26.09 45.30 37.28
CA MET A 467 -26.51 43.89 37.22
C MET A 467 -27.82 43.67 36.46
N GLU A 468 -28.75 44.64 36.46
CA GLU A 468 -29.94 44.59 35.60
C GLU A 468 -29.57 44.59 34.11
N THR A 469 -28.56 45.37 33.70
CA THR A 469 -28.09 45.38 32.31
C THR A 469 -27.40 44.07 31.89
N LEU A 470 -26.91 43.30 32.85
CA LEU A 470 -26.18 42.04 32.64
C LEU A 470 -27.06 40.79 32.74
N ALA A 471 -28.30 40.92 33.25
CA ALA A 471 -29.12 39.80 33.71
C ALA A 471 -29.43 38.74 32.63
N GLU A 472 -29.44 39.12 31.34
CA GLU A 472 -29.71 38.19 30.23
C GLU A 472 -28.46 37.46 29.70
N ARG A 473 -27.24 37.95 30.01
CA ARG A 473 -25.98 37.45 29.43
C ARG A 473 -25.12 36.63 30.40
N ILE A 474 -25.40 36.73 31.70
CA ILE A 474 -24.64 36.02 32.75
C ILE A 474 -25.40 34.76 33.21
N PRO A 475 -24.72 33.61 33.39
CA PRO A 475 -25.30 32.43 34.02
C PRO A 475 -25.90 32.74 35.40
N ALA A 476 -27.09 32.19 35.69
CA ALA A 476 -27.85 32.52 36.91
C ALA A 476 -27.07 32.28 38.22
N GLU A 477 -26.18 31.28 38.25
CA GLU A 477 -25.34 30.96 39.41
C GLU A 477 -24.33 32.08 39.72
N SER A 478 -23.65 32.60 38.69
CA SER A 478 -22.69 33.69 38.82
C SER A 478 -23.36 35.05 39.03
N GLY A 479 -24.55 35.23 38.46
CA GLY A 479 -25.33 36.48 38.55
C GLY A 479 -25.75 36.83 39.97
N ASN A 480 -26.07 35.85 40.81
CA ASN A 480 -26.44 36.08 42.21
C ASN A 480 -25.21 36.48 43.04
N GLN A 481 -24.08 35.78 42.89
CA GLN A 481 -22.83 36.10 43.59
C GLN A 481 -22.32 37.50 43.24
N LEU A 482 -22.40 37.89 41.96
CA LEU A 482 -22.00 39.22 41.52
C LEU A 482 -22.92 40.33 42.07
N ARG A 483 -24.23 40.07 42.20
CA ARG A 483 -25.14 41.01 42.88
C ARG A 483 -24.76 41.23 44.33
N ASP A 484 -24.45 40.16 45.05
CA ASP A 484 -24.07 40.25 46.46
C ASP A 484 -22.76 41.03 46.63
N ILE A 485 -21.77 40.79 45.76
CA ILE A 485 -20.48 41.49 45.76
C ILE A 485 -20.69 42.98 45.47
N PHE A 486 -21.44 43.34 44.43
CA PHE A 486 -21.66 44.75 44.10
C PHE A 486 -22.53 45.47 45.13
N ALA A 487 -23.50 44.79 45.75
CA ALA A 487 -24.29 45.35 46.84
C ALA A 487 -23.42 45.62 48.09
N ALA A 488 -22.48 44.71 48.41
CA ALA A 488 -21.53 44.92 49.49
C ALA A 488 -20.58 46.10 49.21
N ILE A 489 -20.08 46.24 47.98
CA ILE A 489 -19.24 47.37 47.56
C ILE A 489 -20.02 48.68 47.67
N ASP A 490 -21.24 48.75 47.12
CA ASP A 490 -22.08 49.94 47.18
C ASP A 490 -22.38 50.33 48.64
N THR A 491 -22.71 49.36 49.49
CA THR A 491 -23.01 49.59 50.92
C THR A 491 -21.79 50.14 51.68
N CYS A 492 -20.60 49.60 51.42
CA CYS A 492 -19.36 50.10 52.04
C CYS A 492 -19.01 51.51 51.59
N VAL A 493 -19.27 51.85 50.33
CA VAL A 493 -19.03 53.19 49.79
C VAL A 493 -20.07 54.20 50.32
N THR A 494 -21.34 53.81 50.45
CA THR A 494 -22.40 54.70 50.99
C THR A 494 -22.24 54.97 52.47
N LEU A 495 -21.85 53.97 53.27
CA LEU A 495 -21.62 54.13 54.72
C LEU A 495 -20.49 55.12 55.03
N GLU A 496 -19.50 55.23 54.15
CA GLU A 496 -18.45 56.25 54.27
C GLU A 496 -18.92 57.64 53.81
N ALA A 497 -19.74 57.73 52.76
CA ALA A 497 -20.33 59.00 52.33
C ALA A 497 -21.22 59.63 53.41
N GLU A 498 -21.96 58.81 54.18
CA GLU A 498 -22.74 59.27 55.34
C GLU A 498 -21.88 59.80 56.49
N HIS A 499 -20.63 59.34 56.62
CA HIS A 499 -19.69 59.76 57.68
C HIS A 499 -18.96 61.07 57.35
N PHE A 500 -18.94 61.50 56.08
CA PHE A 500 -18.28 62.73 55.62
C PHE A 500 -19.24 63.60 54.79
N GLN A 501 -20.04 64.44 55.46
CA GLN A 501 -21.00 65.37 54.84
C GLN A 501 -20.39 66.32 53.78
N ASP A 502 -19.08 66.58 53.85
CA ASP A 502 -18.35 67.40 52.87
C ASP A 502 -18.35 66.76 51.47
N ILE A 503 -18.45 65.43 51.38
CA ILE A 503 -18.52 64.70 50.11
C ILE A 503 -19.90 64.84 49.45
N GLU A 504 -21.00 64.87 50.21
CA GLU A 504 -22.32 65.18 49.67
C GLU A 504 -22.39 66.60 49.12
N GLN A 505 -21.79 67.57 49.81
CA GLN A 505 -21.70 68.96 49.34
C GLN A 505 -20.85 69.05 48.06
N LEU A 506 -19.74 68.32 47.98
CA LEU A 506 -18.92 68.25 46.78
C LEU A 506 -19.66 67.58 45.61
N THR A 507 -20.39 66.50 45.87
CA THR A 507 -21.11 65.73 44.84
C THR A 507 -22.29 66.54 44.30
N SER A 508 -23.03 67.22 45.16
CA SER A 508 -24.11 68.16 44.77
C SER A 508 -23.56 69.41 44.07
N ALA A 509 -22.41 69.94 44.49
CA ALA A 509 -21.72 71.02 43.77
C ALA A 509 -21.25 70.59 42.37
N ILE A 510 -20.71 69.38 42.23
CA ILE A 510 -20.30 68.81 40.93
C ILE A 510 -21.53 68.55 40.05
N GLN A 511 -22.63 67.99 40.59
CA GLN A 511 -23.87 67.80 39.84
C GLN A 511 -24.45 69.12 39.32
N ASN A 512 -24.44 70.18 40.14
CA ASN A 512 -24.84 71.52 39.71
C ASN A 512 -23.93 72.13 38.62
N ILE A 513 -22.66 71.72 38.55
CA ILE A 513 -21.71 72.14 37.50
C ILE A 513 -21.85 71.29 36.23
N VAL A 514 -22.30 70.04 36.34
CA VAL A 514 -22.46 69.11 35.22
C VAL A 514 -23.83 69.25 34.55
N GLU A 515 -24.86 69.76 35.26
CA GLU A 515 -26.18 70.12 34.70
C GLU A 515 -26.38 71.62 34.32
N PRO A 516 -25.51 72.26 33.53
CA PRO A 516 -25.93 73.42 32.75
C PRO A 516 -25.68 73.14 31.27
N ASN A 517 -26.68 72.56 30.58
CA ASN A 517 -27.01 72.82 29.15
C ASN A 517 -28.11 71.93 28.53
N SER A 518 -28.93 71.18 29.29
CA SER A 518 -30.07 70.44 28.71
C SER A 518 -31.33 71.31 28.46
N HIS A 519 -31.23 72.64 28.54
CA HIS A 519 -32.39 73.55 28.39
C HIS A 519 -32.23 74.74 27.42
N ASN A 520 -31.26 74.73 26.49
CA ASN A 520 -31.11 75.82 25.52
C ASN A 520 -31.21 75.47 24.02
N ASP A 521 -31.65 74.27 23.63
CA ASP A 521 -31.91 73.92 22.21
C ASP A 521 -33.39 73.58 21.90
N ALA A 522 -34.32 74.19 22.64
CA ALA A 522 -35.74 74.19 22.29
C ALA A 522 -36.24 75.63 22.08
N GLY A 523 -35.77 76.31 21.03
CA GLY A 523 -36.32 77.62 20.68
C GLY A 523 -35.51 78.48 19.72
N ARG A 524 -35.36 78.03 18.46
CA ARG A 524 -35.17 78.81 17.21
C ARG A 524 -35.13 77.76 16.08
N GLY A 525 -36.08 77.67 15.15
CA GLY A 525 -36.78 78.75 14.48
C GLY A 525 -35.91 79.26 13.36
#